data_AF-A0A0C2UVN9-F1
#
_entry.id   AF-A0A0C2UVN9-F1
#
_cell.length_a   1.000
_cell.length_b   1.000
_cell.length_c   1.000
_cell.angle_alpha   90.00
_cell.angle_beta   90.00
_cell.angle_gamma   90.00
#
_symmetry.space_group_name_H-M   'P 1'
#
loop_
_entity.id
_entity.type
_entity.pdbx_description
1 polymer ?
#
loop_
_entity_poly.entity_id
_entity_poly.type
_entity_poly.pdbx_seq_one_letter_code
_entity_poly.pdbx_strand_id
1 'polypeptide(L)'
;MSEISENVLKLILQKLESQEELLVLLIPDFKTKKGVANFFGVCEKTLDNWKESGKFQEGVEYFINEKGRVEYIPQGLYEHKKNRQNKQNTNKEAKSEKQKIYHPSVMNIVKGLKVG
;
A
#
# COMPACT_ATOMS: atom_id res chain seq x y z
N MET A 1 -3.66 34.86 -4.98
CA MET A 1 -2.84 34.59 -3.79
C MET A 1 -1.55 35.39 -3.91
N SER A 2 -0.98 35.91 -2.82
CA SER A 2 0.35 36.52 -2.89
C SER A 2 1.41 35.43 -2.93
N GLU A 3 2.54 35.71 -3.57
CA GLU A 3 3.70 34.80 -3.64
C GLU A 3 4.17 34.36 -2.24
N ILE A 4 4.09 35.27 -1.27
CA ILE A 4 4.39 35.00 0.15
C ILE A 4 3.44 33.93 0.69
N SER A 5 2.12 34.06 0.46
CA SER A 5 1.15 33.06 0.93
C SER A 5 1.34 31.69 0.27
N GLU A 6 1.77 31.63 -0.99
CA GLU A 6 2.05 30.36 -1.66
C GLU A 6 3.31 29.68 -1.11
N ASN A 7 4.36 30.45 -0.84
CA ASN A 7 5.61 29.95 -0.25
C ASN A 7 5.39 29.45 1.19
N VAL A 8 4.58 30.15 1.98
CA VAL A 8 4.18 29.70 3.33
C VAL A 8 3.40 28.39 3.25
N LEU A 9 2.48 28.27 2.30
CA LEU A 9 1.70 27.03 2.11
C LEU A 9 2.60 25.84 1.77
N LYS A 10 3.56 26.01 0.85
CA LYS A 10 4.54 24.99 0.49
C LYS A 10 5.38 24.55 1.70
N LEU A 11 5.82 25.50 2.51
CA LEU A 11 6.60 25.21 3.72
C LEU A 11 5.78 24.46 4.77
N ILE A 12 4.50 24.80 4.94
CA ILE A 12 3.59 24.09 5.85
C ILE A 12 3.40 22.65 5.38
N LEU A 13 3.17 22.43 4.09
CA LEU A 13 3.03 21.09 3.53
C LEU A 13 4.28 20.25 3.76
N GLN A 14 5.46 20.80 3.48
CA GLN A 14 6.73 20.12 3.72
C GLN A 14 6.92 19.74 5.19
N LYS A 15 6.59 20.66 6.13
CA LYS A 15 6.68 20.38 7.57
C LYS A 15 5.71 19.28 8.02
N LEU A 16 4.51 19.25 7.45
CA LEU A 16 3.52 18.21 7.74
C LEU A 16 3.98 16.84 7.23
N GLU A 17 4.57 16.78 6.03
CA GLU A 17 5.18 15.55 5.50
C GLU A 17 6.29 15.03 6.43
N SER A 18 7.20 15.91 6.88
CA SER A 18 8.25 15.50 7.83
C SER A 18 7.70 15.01 9.18
N GLN A 19 6.58 15.58 9.65
CA GLN A 19 5.92 15.10 10.88
C GLN A 19 5.27 13.73 10.70
N GLU A 20 4.71 13.45 9.53
CA GLU A 20 4.15 12.15 9.18
C GLU A 20 5.23 11.06 9.23
N GLU A 21 6.42 11.34 8.69
CA GLU A 21 7.58 10.42 8.76
C GLU A 21 8.01 10.14 10.20
N LEU A 22 8.10 11.16 11.04
CA LEU A 22 8.44 11.01 12.45
C LEU A 22 7.39 10.21 13.24
N LEU A 23 6.11 10.37 12.90
CA LEU A 23 5.02 9.61 13.51
C LEU A 23 5.05 8.13 13.10
N VAL A 24 5.47 7.83 11.87
CA VAL A 24 5.67 6.44 11.40
C VAL A 24 6.73 5.72 12.24
N LEU A 25 7.79 6.42 12.67
CA LEU A 25 8.82 5.88 13.57
C LEU A 25 8.29 5.56 14.99
N LEU A 26 7.15 6.14 15.37
CA LEU A 26 6.49 5.93 16.66
C LEU A 26 5.41 4.83 16.61
N ILE A 27 5.08 4.29 15.42
CA ILE A 27 4.14 3.18 15.27
C ILE A 27 4.73 1.93 15.96
N PRO A 28 4.09 1.35 16.97
CA PRO A 28 4.71 0.29 17.76
C PRO A 28 5.05 -0.95 16.93
N ASP A 29 6.31 -1.35 17.07
CA ASP A 29 6.92 -2.64 16.79
C ASP A 29 7.23 -3.03 15.34
N PHE A 30 7.63 -2.06 14.51
CA PHE A 30 8.48 -2.37 13.34
C PHE A 30 9.82 -3.03 13.70
N LYS A 31 10.14 -3.17 14.99
CA LYS A 31 11.26 -3.97 15.47
C LYS A 31 10.99 -5.47 15.38
N THR A 32 9.72 -5.89 15.34
CA THR A 32 9.35 -7.30 15.27
C THR A 32 8.63 -7.63 13.96
N LYS A 33 8.91 -8.83 13.47
CA LYS A 33 8.21 -9.39 12.31
C LYS A 33 6.69 -9.42 12.51
N LYS A 34 6.24 -9.72 13.73
CA LYS A 34 4.82 -9.69 14.11
C LYS A 34 4.21 -8.30 14.01
N GLY A 35 4.89 -7.26 14.50
CA GLY A 35 4.41 -5.88 14.39
C GLY A 35 4.26 -5.44 12.94
N VAL A 36 5.25 -5.76 12.09
CA VAL A 36 5.19 -5.51 10.65
C VAL A 36 4.03 -6.28 9.99
N ALA A 37 3.83 -7.56 10.34
CA ALA A 37 2.77 -8.38 9.76
C ALA A 37 1.37 -7.81 10.09
N ASN A 38 1.18 -7.40 11.35
CA ASN A 38 -0.03 -6.71 11.80
C ASN A 38 -0.25 -5.40 11.05
N PHE A 39 0.80 -4.61 10.84
CA PHE A 39 0.72 -3.37 10.07
C PHE A 39 0.19 -3.61 8.65
N PHE A 40 0.61 -4.69 7.98
CA PHE A 40 0.11 -5.03 6.64
C PHE A 40 -1.20 -5.82 6.62
N GLY A 41 -1.71 -6.26 7.77
CA GLY A 41 -2.88 -7.13 7.88
C GLY A 41 -2.64 -8.52 7.27
N VAL A 42 -1.44 -9.07 7.44
CA VAL A 42 -1.02 -10.38 6.89
C VAL A 42 -0.37 -11.24 7.97
N CYS A 43 -0.12 -12.52 7.69
CA CYS A 43 0.64 -13.39 8.61
C CYS A 43 2.16 -13.20 8.43
N GLU A 44 2.93 -13.53 9.46
CA GLU A 44 4.40 -13.40 9.45
C GLU A 44 5.07 -14.15 8.29
N LYS A 45 4.57 -15.34 7.92
CA LYS A 45 5.05 -16.11 6.77
C LYS A 45 4.90 -15.37 5.44
N THR A 46 3.88 -14.51 5.33
CA THR A 46 3.70 -13.68 4.12
C THR A 46 4.85 -12.69 3.95
N LEU A 47 5.43 -12.20 5.05
CA LEU A 47 6.58 -11.30 4.97
C LEU A 47 7.84 -12.02 4.48
N ASP A 48 8.06 -13.27 4.88
CA ASP A 48 9.18 -14.07 4.35
C ASP A 48 9.02 -14.27 2.84
N ASN A 49 7.83 -14.70 2.43
CA ASN A 49 7.51 -14.87 1.01
C ASN A 49 7.73 -13.58 0.22
N TRP A 50 7.43 -12.40 0.79
CA TRP A 50 7.67 -11.12 0.13
C TRP A 50 9.15 -10.78 -0.01
N LYS A 51 9.99 -11.17 0.94
CA LYS A 51 11.45 -11.03 0.81
C LYS A 51 11.98 -11.99 -0.25
N GLU A 52 11.58 -13.26 -0.19
CA GLU A 52 11.97 -14.30 -1.16
C GLU A 52 11.53 -13.96 -2.59
N SER A 53 10.33 -13.39 -2.75
CA SER A 53 9.81 -12.98 -4.05
C SER A 53 10.35 -11.63 -4.54
N GLY A 54 11.20 -10.95 -3.78
CA GLY A 54 11.70 -9.59 -4.09
C GLY A 54 10.65 -8.48 -4.03
N LYS A 55 9.49 -8.75 -3.42
CA LYS A 55 8.45 -7.75 -3.19
C LYS A 55 8.84 -6.79 -2.08
N PHE A 56 9.51 -7.29 -1.05
CA PHE A 56 10.30 -6.47 -0.13
C PHE A 56 11.74 -6.49 -0.63
N GLN A 57 12.35 -5.30 -0.71
CA GLN A 57 13.71 -5.09 -1.19
C GLN A 57 14.60 -4.72 -0.01
N GLU A 58 15.77 -5.34 0.03
CA GLU A 58 16.81 -4.97 0.98
C GLU A 58 17.30 -3.53 0.71
N GLY A 59 17.50 -2.76 1.76
CA GLY A 59 17.80 -1.33 1.72
C GLY A 59 16.55 -0.43 1.56
N VAL A 60 15.37 -1.00 1.29
CA VAL A 60 14.11 -0.26 1.14
C VAL A 60 13.17 -0.56 2.29
N GLU A 61 12.62 -1.78 2.37
CA GLU A 61 11.71 -2.19 3.45
C GLU A 61 12.41 -2.83 4.64
N TYR A 62 13.60 -3.40 4.43
CA TYR A 62 14.39 -4.05 5.47
C TYR A 62 15.88 -4.03 5.14
N PHE A 63 16.73 -4.36 6.12
CA PHE A 63 18.14 -4.69 5.91
C PHE A 63 18.58 -5.80 6.87
N ILE A 64 19.69 -6.47 6.54
CA ILE A 64 20.34 -7.40 7.46
C ILE A 64 21.42 -6.66 8.24
N ASN A 65 21.29 -6.61 9.57
CA ASN A 65 22.29 -5.97 10.42
C ASN A 65 23.56 -6.82 10.57
N GLU A 66 24.58 -6.27 11.23
CA GLU A 66 25.88 -6.92 11.46
C GLU A 66 25.78 -8.28 12.19
N LYS A 67 24.67 -8.53 12.89
CA LYS A 67 24.39 -9.78 13.61
C LYS A 67 23.60 -10.79 12.77
N GLY A 68 23.43 -10.54 11.48
CA GLY A 68 22.64 -11.39 10.57
C GLY A 68 21.13 -11.34 10.83
N ARG A 69 20.63 -10.33 11.54
CA ARG A 69 19.20 -10.21 11.86
C ARG A 69 18.53 -9.21 10.93
N VAL A 70 17.29 -9.51 10.55
CA VAL A 70 16.46 -8.56 9.80
C VAL A 70 16.05 -7.42 10.71
N GLU A 71 16.34 -6.20 10.29
CA GLU A 71 15.72 -4.98 10.79
C GLU A 71 14.85 -4.35 9.71
N TYR A 72 13.72 -3.78 10.10
CA TYR A 72 12.78 -3.17 9.17
C TYR A 72 12.95 -1.66 9.13
N ILE A 73 12.76 -1.09 7.95
CA ILE A 73 12.88 0.34 7.70
C ILE A 73 11.46 0.92 7.68
N PRO A 74 11.04 1.66 8.74
CA PRO A 74 9.66 2.13 8.88
C PRO A 74 9.14 2.91 7.67
N GLN A 75 9.98 3.79 7.12
CA GLN A 75 9.65 4.59 5.95
C GLN A 75 9.32 3.72 4.74
N GLY A 76 10.19 2.77 4.40
CA GLY A 76 9.95 1.85 3.28
C GLY A 76 8.69 1.00 3.47
N LEU A 77 8.42 0.54 4.70
CA LEU A 77 7.18 -0.19 4.99
C LEU A 77 5.94 0.69 4.78
N TYR A 78 5.99 1.95 5.22
CA TYR A 78 4.90 2.90 5.04
C TYR A 78 4.61 3.17 3.56
N GLU A 79 5.64 3.53 2.81
CA GLU A 79 5.55 3.78 1.36
C GLU A 79 5.04 2.56 0.61
N HIS A 80 5.52 1.36 0.95
CA HIS A 80 5.04 0.11 0.38
C HIS A 80 3.53 -0.08 0.62
N LYS A 81 3.05 0.16 1.84
CA LYS A 81 1.63 0.02 2.17
C LYS A 81 0.77 1.05 1.43
N LYS A 82 1.21 2.31 1.37
CA LYS A 82 0.55 3.39 0.62
C LYS A 82 0.43 3.04 -0.86
N ASN A 83 1.53 2.60 -1.48
CA ASN A 83 1.56 2.17 -2.88
C ASN A 83 0.65 0.96 -3.14
N ARG A 84 0.59 0.01 -2.21
CA ARG A 84 -0.30 -1.15 -2.30
C ARG A 84 -1.78 -0.76 -2.22
N GLN A 85 -2.14 0.23 -1.40
CA GLN A 85 -3.51 0.76 -1.33
C GLN A 85 -3.88 1.51 -2.61
N ASN A 86 -3.00 2.38 -3.11
CA ASN A 86 -3.20 3.11 -4.36
C ASN A 86 -3.42 2.16 -5.55
N LYS A 87 -2.61 1.10 -5.66
CA LYS A 87 -2.77 0.07 -6.70
C LYS A 87 -4.07 -0.73 -6.57
N GLN A 88 -4.60 -0.89 -5.35
CA GLN A 88 -5.91 -1.52 -5.17
C GLN A 88 -7.05 -0.60 -5.59
N ASN A 89 -6.94 0.70 -5.33
CA ASN A 89 -7.97 1.68 -5.69
C ASN A 89 -8.03 1.91 -7.21
N THR A 90 -6.88 2.05 -7.89
CA THR A 90 -6.85 2.14 -9.36
C THR A 90 -7.41 0.88 -10.04
N ASN A 91 -7.18 -0.30 -9.46
CA ASN A 91 -7.77 -1.55 -9.95
C ASN A 91 -9.28 -1.69 -9.64
N LYS A 92 -9.83 -0.98 -8.66
CA LYS A 92 -11.27 -0.96 -8.38
C LYS A 92 -11.99 -0.07 -9.40
N GLU A 93 -11.44 1.09 -9.71
CA GLU A 93 -11.96 2.00 -10.74
C GLU A 93 -11.92 1.36 -12.14
N ALA A 94 -10.83 0.64 -12.48
CA ALA A 94 -10.74 -0.10 -13.75
C ALA A 94 -11.64 -1.35 -13.82
N LYS A 95 -12.23 -1.80 -12.71
CA LYS A 95 -13.18 -2.94 -12.69
C LYS A 95 -14.64 -2.50 -12.82
N SER A 96 -14.95 -1.20 -12.67
CA SER A 96 -16.31 -0.68 -12.93
C SER A 96 -16.72 -0.75 -14.40
N GLU A 97 -15.77 -0.92 -15.34
CA GLU A 97 -16.03 -0.93 -16.79
C GLU A 97 -15.73 -2.26 -17.48
N LYS A 98 -15.55 -3.37 -16.74
CA LYS A 98 -15.49 -4.68 -17.41
C LYS A 98 -16.90 -5.13 -17.76
N GLN A 99 -17.25 -5.10 -19.05
CA GLN A 99 -18.45 -5.75 -19.58
C GLN A 99 -18.56 -7.16 -18.99
N LYS A 100 -19.66 -7.42 -18.29
CA LYS A 100 -19.95 -8.73 -17.72
C LYS A 100 -20.02 -9.75 -18.86
N ILE A 101 -19.00 -10.59 -19.01
CA ILE A 101 -19.02 -11.74 -19.92
C ILE A 101 -19.86 -12.82 -19.25
N TYR A 102 -21.07 -13.04 -19.76
CA TYR A 102 -21.95 -14.10 -19.27
C TYR A 102 -21.62 -15.43 -19.95
N HIS A 103 -21.74 -16.53 -19.21
CA HIS A 103 -21.71 -17.88 -19.78
C HIS A 103 -22.86 -18.03 -20.81
N PRO A 104 -22.69 -18.79 -21.92
CA PRO A 104 -23.70 -18.92 -22.97
C PRO A 104 -25.11 -19.26 -22.49
N SER A 105 -25.23 -20.13 -21.48
CA SER A 105 -26.53 -20.50 -20.87
C SER A 105 -27.26 -19.34 -20.18
N VAL A 106 -26.53 -18.32 -19.70
CA VAL A 106 -27.08 -17.15 -19.01
C VAL A 106 -27.42 -16.03 -20.02
N MET A 107 -26.84 -16.08 -21.22
CA MET A 107 -27.03 -15.07 -22.26
C MET A 107 -28.48 -14.99 -22.76
N ASN A 108 -29.19 -16.12 -22.79
CA ASN A 108 -30.59 -16.20 -23.19
C ASN A 108 -31.54 -15.56 -22.16
N ILE A 109 -31.22 -15.67 -20.87
CA ILE A 109 -32.00 -15.09 -19.77
C ILE A 109 -31.87 -13.57 -19.78
N VAL A 110 -30.64 -13.06 -19.97
CA VAL A 110 -30.38 -11.61 -20.02
C VAL A 110 -31.02 -10.96 -21.25
N LYS A 111 -31.05 -11.65 -22.41
CA LYS A 111 -31.73 -11.15 -23.62
C LYS A 111 -33.25 -11.22 -23.51
N GLY A 112 -33.79 -12.23 -22.82
CA GLY A 112 -35.23 -12.42 -22.61
C GLY A 112 -35.86 -11.49 -21.56
N LEU A 113 -35.06 -10.83 -20.72
CA LEU A 113 -35.53 -9.87 -19.71
C LEU A 113 -35.75 -8.44 -20.26
N LYS A 114 -35.52 -8.18 -21.56
CA LYS A 114 -35.94 -6.94 -22.20
C LYS A 114 -37.41 -7.04 -22.64
N VAL A 115 -38.32 -6.97 -21.69
CA VAL A 115 -39.76 -6.63 -21.86
C VAL A 115 -40.33 -6.36 -20.45
N GLY A 116 -40.89 -5.20 -20.12
CA GLY A 116 -41.14 -3.97 -20.88
C GLY A 116 -41.31 -2.78 -19.95
#